data_AF-A0A4Y9FX60-F1
#
_entry.id   AF-A0A4Y9FX60-F1
#
_cell.length_a   1.000
_cell.length_b   1.000
_cell.length_c   1.000
_cell.angle_alpha   90.00
_cell.angle_beta   90.00
_cell.angle_gamma   90.00
#
_symmetry.space_group_name_H-M   'P 1'
#
loop_
_entity.id
_entity.type
_entity.pdbx_description
1 polymer ?
#
loop_
_entity_poly.entity_id
_entity_poly.type
_entity_poly.pdbx_seq_one_letter_code
_entity_poly.pdbx_strand_id
1 'polypeptide(L)'
;MKALDLVLNALIVLSATVFLAYLGLLYDFGLFTTLPEWITRPFLDLPVLQYVALGALIGAMVAKIPVRTAIRRQHLGEEPW
;
A
#
# COMPACT_ATOMS: atom_id res chain seq x y z
N MET A 1 -15.88 12.18 0.19
CA MET A 1 -14.43 12.25 -0.16
C MET A 1 -13.53 11.64 0.93
N LYS A 2 -13.75 11.90 2.23
CA LYS A 2 -12.92 11.35 3.33
C LYS A 2 -12.82 9.81 3.36
N ALA A 3 -13.92 9.09 3.10
CA ALA A 3 -13.90 7.62 3.02
C ALA A 3 -12.99 7.09 1.90
N LEU A 4 -12.92 7.79 0.76
CA LEU A 4 -12.05 7.41 -0.35
C LEU A 4 -10.57 7.61 0.00
N ASP A 5 -10.23 8.70 0.70
CA ASP A 5 -8.86 8.92 1.19
C ASP A 5 -8.45 7.87 2.23
N LEU A 6 -9.37 7.46 3.11
CA LEU A 6 -9.14 6.37 4.06
C LEU A 6 -8.87 5.03 3.34
N VAL A 7 -9.67 4.71 2.33
CA VAL A 7 -9.47 3.49 1.52
C VAL A 7 -8.14 3.53 0.77
N LEU A 8 -7.78 4.66 0.17
CA LEU A 8 -6.49 4.83 -0.50
C LEU A 8 -5.32 4.67 0.48
N ASN A 9 -5.43 5.20 1.70
CA ASN A 9 -4.43 4.99 2.74
C ASN A 9 -4.31 3.52 3.14
N ALA A 10 -5.43 2.84 3.35
CA ALA A 10 -5.43 1.40 3.67
C ALA A 10 -4.79 0.59 2.54
N LEU A 11 -5.11 0.90 1.28
CA LEU A 11 -4.50 0.28 0.11
C LEU A 11 -3.00 0.52 0.02
N ILE A 12 -2.54 1.75 0.29
CA ILE A 12 -1.12 2.10 0.33
C ILE A 12 -0.40 1.30 1.41
N VAL A 13 -0.93 1.28 2.64
CA VAL A 13 -0.33 0.54 3.77
C VAL A 13 -0.27 -0.95 3.45
N LEU A 14 -1.38 -1.54 3.00
CA LEU A 14 -1.44 -2.95 2.65
C LEU A 14 -0.44 -3.31 1.55
N SER A 15 -0.40 -2.52 0.47
CA SER A 15 0.51 -2.76 -0.65
C SER A 15 1.96 -2.62 -0.25
N ALA A 16 2.28 -1.62 0.58
CA ALA A 16 3.62 -1.42 1.13
C ALA A 16 4.03 -2.60 2.02
N THR A 17 3.16 -3.06 2.93
CA THR A 17 3.43 -4.21 3.80
C THR A 17 3.70 -5.48 3.00
N VAL A 18 2.89 -5.78 1.99
CA VAL A 18 3.09 -6.96 1.12
C VAL A 18 4.43 -6.86 0.37
N PHE A 19 4.72 -5.69 -0.19
CA PHE A 19 5.98 -5.46 -0.91
C PHE A 19 7.22 -5.57 0.00
N LEU A 20 7.15 -5.02 1.21
CA LEU A 20 8.19 -5.12 2.23
C LEU A 20 8.39 -6.56 2.70
N ALA A 21 7.33 -7.36 2.84
CA ALA A 21 7.44 -8.78 3.17
C ALA A 21 8.18 -9.56 2.07
N TYR A 22 7.90 -9.26 0.80
CA TYR A 22 8.65 -9.81 -0.34
C TYR A 22 10.13 -9.46 -0.30
N LEU A 23 10.46 -8.19 -0.06
CA LEU A 23 11.86 -7.76 0.09
C LEU A 23 12.52 -8.41 1.31
N GLY A 24 11.82 -8.51 2.43
CA GLY A 24 12.32 -9.15 3.65
C GLY A 24 12.65 -10.62 3.45
N LEU A 25 11.83 -11.34 2.68
CA LEU A 25 12.09 -12.72 2.26
C LEU A 25 13.23 -12.83 1.24
N LEU A 26 13.27 -11.94 0.24
CA LEU A 26 14.27 -11.99 -0.82
C LEU A 26 15.70 -11.70 -0.32
N TYR A 27 15.82 -10.79 0.66
CA TYR A 27 17.11 -10.36 1.22
C TYR A 27 17.46 -11.08 2.52
N ASP A 28 16.75 -12.15 2.89
CA ASP A 28 16.95 -12.91 4.14
C ASP A 28 17.02 -12.01 5.39
N PHE A 29 16.18 -10.97 5.46
CA PHE A 29 16.06 -10.18 6.69
C PHE A 29 15.49 -11.10 7.79
N GLY A 30 16.32 -11.39 8.80
CA GLY A 30 16.22 -12.54 9.72
C GLY A 30 14.90 -12.78 10.49
N LEU A 31 13.94 -11.87 10.45
CA LEU A 31 12.59 -12.09 10.98
C LEU A 31 11.71 -12.89 10.01
N PHE A 32 11.98 -12.82 8.70
CA PHE A 32 11.20 -13.53 7.67
C PHE A 32 11.75 -14.92 7.36
N THR A 33 13.05 -15.15 7.59
CA THR A 33 13.70 -16.47 7.43
C THR A 33 13.34 -17.44 8.55
N THR A 34 12.88 -16.92 9.68
CA THR A 34 12.42 -17.69 10.84
C THR A 34 10.92 -17.96 10.81
N LEU A 35 10.20 -17.41 9.83
CA LEU A 35 8.76 -17.64 9.69
C LEU A 35 8.49 -19.06 9.18
N PRO A 36 7.44 -19.72 9.71
CA PRO A 36 6.97 -21.00 9.19
C PRO A 36 6.68 -20.98 7.69
N GLU A 37 6.96 -22.10 7.01
CA GLU A 37 6.73 -22.24 5.56
C GLU A 37 5.30 -21.90 5.12
N TRP A 38 4.27 -22.14 5.95
CA TRP A 38 2.90 -21.82 5.58
C TRP A 38 2.63 -20.31 5.44
N ILE A 39 3.47 -19.46 6.05
CA ILE A 39 3.41 -18.00 5.90
C ILE A 39 4.20 -17.54 4.68
N THR A 40 5.34 -18.18 4.38
CA THR A 40 6.28 -17.74 3.34
C THR A 40 6.01 -18.38 1.97
N ARG A 41 5.44 -19.59 1.92
CA ARG A 41 5.09 -20.30 0.66
C ARG A 41 4.28 -19.46 -0.32
N PRO A 42 3.20 -18.75 0.07
CA PRO A 42 2.45 -17.92 -0.88
C PRO A 42 3.32 -16.86 -1.56
N PHE A 43 4.32 -16.36 -0.83
CA PHE A 43 5.24 -15.36 -1.35
C PHE A 43 6.24 -16.00 -2.33
N LEU A 44 6.75 -17.18 -2.01
CA LEU A 44 7.74 -17.91 -2.83
C LEU A 44 7.11 -18.53 -4.09
N ASP A 45 5.89 -19.05 -3.99
CA ASP A 45 5.20 -19.74 -5.09
C ASP A 45 4.73 -18.78 -6.19
N LEU A 46 4.49 -17.51 -5.84
CA LEU A 46 3.92 -16.51 -6.75
C LEU A 46 4.72 -15.19 -6.71
N PRO A 47 5.97 -15.17 -7.19
CA PRO A 47 6.82 -13.97 -7.18
C PRO A 47 6.18 -12.76 -7.92
N VAL A 48 5.22 -13.02 -8.81
CA VAL A 48 4.44 -12.00 -9.51
C VAL A 48 3.67 -11.06 -8.57
N LEU A 49 3.26 -11.54 -7.39
CA LEU A 49 2.50 -10.74 -6.41
C LEU A 49 3.30 -9.53 -5.90
N GLN A 50 4.63 -9.60 -5.89
CA GLN A 50 5.49 -8.45 -5.56
C GLN A 50 5.24 -7.27 -6.52
N TYR A 51 5.17 -7.55 -7.83
CA TYR A 51 4.95 -6.52 -8.85
C TYR A 51 3.52 -6.02 -8.84
N VAL A 52 2.54 -6.89 -8.53
CA VAL A 52 1.14 -6.48 -8.34
C VAL A 52 1.02 -5.53 -7.16
N ALA A 53 1.66 -5.85 -6.01
CA ALA A 53 1.67 -4.99 -4.84
C ALA A 53 2.35 -3.64 -5.14
N LEU A 54 3.48 -3.65 -5.85
CA LEU A 54 4.15 -2.42 -6.27
C LEU A 54 3.28 -1.58 -7.20
N GLY A 55 2.63 -2.20 -8.18
CA GLY A 55 1.70 -1.52 -9.10
C GLY A 55 0.50 -0.92 -8.37
N ALA A 56 -0.10 -1.67 -7.44
CA ALA A 56 -1.20 -1.18 -6.59
C ALA A 56 -0.77 -0.01 -5.71
N LEU A 57 0.43 -0.07 -5.12
CA LEU A 57 1.01 1.01 -4.33
C LEU A 57 1.15 2.29 -5.15
N ILE A 58 1.81 2.20 -6.32
CA ILE A 58 2.01 3.34 -7.21
C ILE A 58 0.67 3.89 -7.68
N GLY A 59 -0.25 3.03 -8.10
CA GLY A 59 -1.59 3.43 -8.54
C GLY A 59 -2.37 4.16 -7.43
N ALA A 60 -2.34 3.65 -6.21
CA ALA A 60 -2.99 4.28 -5.06
C ALA A 60 -2.34 5.63 -4.71
N MET A 61 -1.01 5.75 -4.78
CA MET A 61 -0.31 7.02 -4.58
C MET A 61 -0.70 8.07 -5.62
N VAL A 62 -0.76 7.68 -6.90
CA VAL A 62 -1.17 8.58 -7.99
C VAL A 62 -2.62 9.01 -7.80
N ALA A 63 -3.53 8.08 -7.49
CA ALA A 63 -4.94 8.36 -7.25
C ALA A 63 -5.19 9.26 -6.03
N LYS A 64 -4.29 9.25 -5.04
CA LYS A 64 -4.39 10.10 -3.84
C LYS A 64 -4.17 11.58 -4.14
N ILE A 65 -3.40 11.93 -5.18
CA ILE A 65 -3.10 13.32 -5.56
C ILE A 65 -4.39 14.12 -5.89
N PRO A 66 -5.25 13.68 -6.83
CA PRO A 66 -6.49 14.38 -7.13
C PRO A 66 -7.48 14.35 -5.97
N VAL A 67 -7.57 13.25 -5.21
CA VAL A 67 -8.46 13.14 -4.03
C VAL A 67 -8.09 14.16 -2.96
N ARG A 68 -6.79 14.29 -2.65
CA ARG A 68 -6.30 15.30 -1.70
C ARG A 68 -6.57 16.72 -2.18
N THR A 69 -6.43 16.96 -3.48
CA THR A 69 -6.74 18.26 -4.10
C THR A 69 -8.23 18.58 -3.98
N ALA A 70 -9.11 17.60 -4.22
CA ALA A 70 -10.56 17.75 -4.07
C ALA A 70 -10.98 18.03 -2.62
N ILE A 71 -10.40 17.32 -1.64
CA ILE A 71 -10.65 17.56 -0.21
C ILE A 71 -10.22 18.97 0.19
N ARG A 72 -9.03 19.42 -0.26
CA ARG A 72 -8.54 20.78 0.05
C ARG A 72 -9.44 21.88 -0.52
N ARG A 73 -10.00 21.68 -1.72
CA ARG A 73 -10.97 22.60 -2.34
C ARG A 73 -12.30 22.65 -1.57
N GLN A 74 -12.74 21.52 -1.02
CA GLN A 74 -13.95 21.49 -0.17
C GLN A 74 -13.72 22.26 1.13
N HIS A 75 -12.57 22.08 1.78
CA HIS A 75 -12.25 22.80 3.02
C HIS A 75 -12.10 24.33 2.84
N LEU A 76 -11.50 24.79 1.74
CA LEU A 76 -11.39 26.23 1.46
C LEU A 76 -12.73 26.90 1.09
N GLY A 77 -13.73 26.12 0.68
CA GLY A 77 -15.09 26.61 0.44
C GLY A 77 -15.96 26.64 1.71
N GLU A 78 -15.48 26.07 2.81
CA GLU A 78 -16.16 25.96 4.10
C GLU A 78 -15.65 26.96 5.15
N GLU A 79 -14.76 27.90 4.81
CA GLU A 79 -14.43 29.05 5.66
C GLU A 79 -15.45 30.19 5.43
N PRO A 80 -16.50 30.35 6.27
CA PRO A 80 -17.03 31.67 6.50
C PRO A 80 -16.01 32.42 7.37
N TRP A 81 -15.56 33.58 6.90
CA TRP A 81 -15.05 34.70 7.70
C TRP A 81 -15.07 34.52 9.23
#